data_AF-A0A4V1SRF8-F1
#
_entry.id   AF-A0A4V1SRF8-F1
#
_cell.length_a   1.000
_cell.length_b   1.000
_cell.length_c   1.000
_cell.angle_alpha   90.00
_cell.angle_beta   90.00
_cell.angle_gamma   90.00
#
_symmetry.space_group_name_H-M   'P 1'
#
loop_
_entity.id
_entity.type
_entity.pdbx_description
1 polymer ?
#
loop_
_entity_poly.entity_id
_entity_poly.type
_entity_poly.pdbx_seq_one_letter_code
_entity_poly.pdbx_strand_id
1 'polypeptide(L)'
;MNQLPGKQNHTQQINYKTILWGIVTIGILIRLFHLIINRSLWEDEIYLSTGLVNYDFRQLFTEGMPYQQKAPVGYLLVVKSIISVFGNHEVALRLFSFICGLLS
;
A
#
# COMPACT_ATOMS: atom_id res chain seq x y z
N MET A 1 17.57 64.14 15.03
CA MET A 1 17.60 62.81 15.66
C MET A 1 17.01 61.82 14.67
N ASN A 2 17.86 61.11 13.92
CA ASN A 2 17.42 60.21 12.85
C ASN A 2 16.86 58.93 13.48
N GLN A 3 15.63 58.58 13.13
CA GLN A 3 15.03 57.30 13.50
C GLN A 3 15.73 56.17 12.72
N LEU A 4 16.20 55.15 13.43
CA LEU A 4 16.81 53.96 12.82
C LEU A 4 15.73 53.13 12.11
N PRO A 5 15.98 52.61 10.90
CA PRO A 5 15.00 51.79 10.19
C PRO A 5 14.80 50.46 10.91
N GLY A 6 13.54 50.17 11.28
CA GLY A 6 13.13 48.93 11.91
C GLY A 6 13.51 47.72 11.06
N LYS A 7 14.30 46.82 11.64
CA LYS A 7 14.77 45.58 11.02
C LYS A 7 13.57 44.67 10.78
N GLN A 8 13.08 44.63 9.54
CA GLN A 8 12.00 43.76 9.10
C GLN A 8 12.47 42.30 9.15
N ASN A 9 12.29 41.65 10.30
CA ASN A 9 12.52 40.21 10.42
C ASN A 9 11.47 39.50 9.56
N HIS A 10 11.83 39.16 8.32
CA HIS A 10 11.07 38.21 7.51
C HIS A 10 11.24 36.84 8.16
N THR A 11 10.51 36.59 9.25
CA THR A 11 10.33 35.26 9.78
C THR A 11 9.59 34.49 8.70
N GLN A 12 10.34 33.75 7.87
CA GLN A 12 9.75 32.89 6.87
C GLN A 12 8.88 31.86 7.59
N GLN A 13 7.57 32.06 7.52
CA GLN A 13 6.57 31.16 8.09
C GLN A 13 6.63 29.87 7.26
N ILE A 14 7.34 28.87 7.77
CA ILE A 14 7.39 27.55 7.13
C ILE A 14 5.97 26.99 7.10
N ASN A 15 5.42 26.80 5.90
CA ASN A 15 4.11 26.19 5.73
C ASN A 15 4.23 24.68 6.00
N TYR A 16 4.02 24.28 7.25
CA TYR A 16 4.07 22.89 7.68
C TYR A 16 3.14 21.98 6.87
N LYS A 17 2.02 22.52 6.34
CA LYS A 17 1.12 21.76 5.46
C LYS A 17 1.82 21.34 4.17
N THR A 18 2.63 22.20 3.58
CA THR A 18 3.42 21.88 2.38
C THR A 18 4.42 20.78 2.67
N ILE A 19 5.10 20.83 3.82
CA ILE A 19 6.03 19.78 4.24
C ILE A 19 5.30 18.44 4.44
N LEU A 20 4.16 18.45 5.14
CA LEU A 20 3.36 17.25 5.36
C LEU A 20 2.89 16.62 4.05
N TRP A 21 2.35 17.42 3.12
CA TRP A 21 1.97 16.94 1.79
C TRP A 21 3.16 16.42 0.99
N GLY A 22 4.34 17.04 1.13
CA GLY A 22 5.58 16.54 0.55
C GLY A 22 5.94 15.14 1.04
N ILE A 23 5.90 14.91 2.36
CA ILE A 23 6.19 13.60 2.97
C ILE A 23 5.18 12.53 2.48
N VAL A 24 3.88 12.86 2.49
CA VAL A 24 2.84 11.95 2.00
C VAL A 24 3.07 11.59 0.53
N THR A 25 3.35 12.58 -0.32
CA THR A 25 3.59 12.37 -1.75
C THR A 25 4.80 11.46 -1.98
N ILE A 26 5.90 11.68 -1.26
CA ILE A 26 7.10 10.83 -1.35
C ILE A 26 6.77 9.39 -0.95
N GLY A 27 6.02 9.20 0.14
CA GLY A 27 5.57 7.87 0.58
C GLY A 27 4.73 7.15 -0.47
N ILE A 28 3.81 7.86 -1.13
CA ILE A 28 2.98 7.33 -2.22
C ILE A 28 3.85 6.91 -3.42
N LEU A 29 4.79 7.76 -3.83
CA LEU A 29 5.68 7.48 -4.96
C LEU A 29 6.55 6.25 -4.70
N ILE A 30 7.09 6.10 -3.49
CA ILE A 30 7.87 4.91 -3.11
C ILE A 30 7.03 3.64 -3.20
N ARG A 31 5.78 3.67 -2.72
CA ARG A 31 4.87 2.51 -2.80
C ARG A 31 4.51 2.17 -4.24
N LEU A 32 4.22 3.17 -5.07
CA LEU A 32 3.94 3.00 -6.49
C LEU A 32 5.13 2.37 -7.22
N PHE A 33 6.34 2.86 -6.96
CA PHE A 33 7.56 2.32 -7.55
C PHE A 33 7.74 0.83 -7.26
N HIS A 34 7.52 0.40 -6.02
CA HIS A 34 7.59 -1.02 -5.65
C HIS A 34 6.48 -1.86 -6.29
N LEU A 35 5.30 -1.30 -6.52
CA LEU A 35 4.21 -1.99 -7.21
C LEU A 35 4.54 -2.21 -8.69
N ILE A 36 5.08 -1.19 -9.36
CA ILE A 36 5.38 -1.22 -10.81
C ILE A 36 6.58 -2.11 -11.13
N ILE A 37 7.61 -2.12 -10.28
CA ILE A 37 8.79 -2.98 -10.49
C ILE A 37 8.43 -4.47 -10.51
N ASN A 38 7.28 -4.85 -9.94
CA ASN A 38 6.81 -6.24 -9.89
C ASN A 38 7.93 -7.19 -9.40
N ARG A 39 8.54 -6.81 -8.26
CA ARG A 39 9.57 -7.61 -7.60
C ARG A 39 9.00 -8.99 -7.27
N SER A 40 9.83 -10.03 -7.30
CA SER A 40 9.44 -11.38 -6.90
C SER A 40 8.72 -11.39 -5.55
N LEU A 41 7.72 -12.27 -5.44
CA LEU A 41 6.98 -12.50 -4.20
C LEU A 41 7.93 -12.87 -3.05
N TRP A 42 7.67 -12.28 -1.89
CA TRP A 42 8.31 -12.69 -0.63
C TRP A 42 7.70 -14.02 -0.16
N GLU A 43 8.39 -14.77 0.70
CA GLU A 43 7.93 -16.11 1.10
C GLU A 43 6.52 -16.11 1.71
N ASP A 44 6.18 -15.11 2.51
CA ASP A 44 4.85 -14.92 3.08
C ASP A 44 3.78 -14.60 2.00
N GLU A 45 4.14 -13.80 1.00
CA GLU A 45 3.31 -13.53 -0.17
C GLU A 45 3.12 -14.80 -1.03
N ILE A 46 4.15 -15.66 -1.15
CA ILE A 46 4.06 -16.94 -1.87
C ILE A 46 3.09 -17.88 -1.16
N TYR A 47 3.21 -18.03 0.16
CA TYR A 47 2.32 -18.89 0.93
C TYR A 47 0.86 -18.43 0.85
N LEU A 48 0.64 -17.12 0.94
CA LEU A 48 -0.68 -16.52 0.80
C LEU A 48 -1.24 -16.68 -0.63
N SER A 49 -0.44 -16.39 -1.65
CA SER A 49 -0.86 -16.46 -3.05
C SER A 49 -1.14 -17.89 -3.51
N THR A 50 -0.45 -18.88 -2.95
CA THR A 50 -0.70 -20.30 -3.26
C THR A 50 -2.14 -20.68 -2.96
N GLY A 51 -2.68 -20.28 -1.80
CA GLY A 51 -4.09 -20.51 -1.48
C GLY A 51 -5.02 -19.71 -2.40
N LEU A 52 -4.75 -18.42 -2.58
CA LEU A 52 -5.60 -17.55 -3.39
C LEU A 52 -5.68 -17.96 -4.86
N VAL A 53 -4.58 -18.44 -5.46
CA VAL A 53 -4.54 -18.84 -6.87
C VAL A 53 -5.22 -20.19 -7.08
N ASN A 54 -5.00 -21.16 -6.19
CA ASN A 54 -5.47 -22.54 -6.39
C ASN A 54 -6.88 -22.81 -5.84
N TYR A 55 -7.33 -22.07 -4.83
CA TYR A 55 -8.62 -22.33 -4.18
C TYR A 55 -9.74 -21.46 -4.75
N ASP A 56 -10.92 -22.04 -4.89
CA ASP A 56 -12.15 -21.30 -5.13
C ASP A 56 -12.60 -20.53 -3.88
N PHE A 57 -13.52 -19.57 -4.08
CA PHE A 57 -14.09 -18.77 -2.99
C PHE A 57 -14.61 -19.62 -1.83
N ARG A 58 -15.20 -20.79 -2.09
CA ARG A 58 -15.71 -21.68 -1.04
C ARG A 58 -14.59 -22.39 -0.29
N GLN A 59 -13.57 -22.85 -1.02
CA GLN A 59 -12.44 -23.61 -0.47
C GLN A 59 -11.59 -22.77 0.49
N LEU A 60 -11.51 -21.45 0.24
CA LEU A 60 -10.89 -20.47 1.16
C LEU A 60 -11.46 -20.52 2.58
N PHE A 61 -12.71 -20.97 2.77
CA PHE A 61 -13.35 -21.09 4.09
C PHE A 61 -13.39 -22.51 4.63
N THR A 62 -13.43 -23.52 3.74
CA THR A 62 -13.65 -24.90 4.15
C THR A 62 -12.38 -25.72 4.31
N GLU A 63 -11.38 -25.52 3.44
CA GLU A 63 -10.18 -26.36 3.40
C GLU A 63 -9.04 -25.82 4.28
N GLY A 64 -9.12 -24.55 4.69
CA GLY A 64 -8.07 -23.87 5.43
C GLY A 64 -6.89 -23.50 4.53
N MET A 65 -6.25 -22.36 4.79
CA MET A 65 -5.17 -21.87 3.93
C MET A 65 -3.92 -22.77 3.98
N PRO A 66 -3.25 -23.02 2.84
CA PRO A 66 -2.00 -23.75 2.81
C PRO A 66 -0.93 -23.04 3.64
N TYR A 67 0.06 -23.79 4.12
CA TYR A 67 1.14 -23.30 4.98
C TYR A 67 0.65 -22.67 6.29
N GLN A 68 -0.55 -23.02 6.75
CA GLN A 68 -1.17 -22.49 7.97
C GLN A 68 -1.26 -20.94 7.97
N GLN A 69 -1.35 -20.33 6.79
CA GLN A 69 -1.35 -18.88 6.65
C GLN A 69 -2.62 -18.29 7.27
N LYS A 70 -2.45 -17.34 8.20
CA LYS A 70 -3.58 -16.71 8.93
C LYS A 70 -3.81 -15.31 8.39
N ALA A 71 -4.69 -15.20 7.39
CA ALA A 71 -5.13 -13.92 6.84
C ALA A 71 -6.60 -13.63 7.23
N PRO A 72 -6.98 -12.36 7.45
CA PRO A 72 -8.38 -11.99 7.66
C PRO A 72 -9.25 -12.40 6.47
N VAL A 73 -10.42 -12.95 6.76
CA VAL A 73 -11.35 -13.44 5.74
C VAL A 73 -11.76 -12.35 4.75
N GLY A 74 -12.05 -11.14 5.23
CA GLY A 74 -12.41 -10.00 4.36
C GLY A 74 -11.30 -9.64 3.39
N TYR A 75 -10.05 -9.72 3.84
CA TYR A 75 -8.88 -9.50 2.97
C TYR A 75 -8.80 -10.58 1.88
N LEU A 76 -8.94 -11.86 2.26
CA LEU A 76 -8.90 -12.97 1.30
C LEU A 76 -9.97 -12.86 0.21
N LEU A 77 -11.20 -12.48 0.60
CA LEU A 77 -12.30 -12.29 -0.35
C LEU A 77 -11.98 -11.20 -1.37
N VAL A 78 -11.54 -10.03 -0.91
CA VAL A 78 -11.26 -8.90 -1.80
C VAL A 78 -10.10 -9.24 -2.74
N VAL A 79 -9.00 -9.82 -2.24
CA VAL A 79 -7.87 -10.19 -3.09
C VAL A 79 -8.27 -11.28 -4.08
N LYS A 80 -9.05 -12.29 -3.67
CA LYS A 80 -9.55 -13.33 -4.58
C LYS A 80 -10.43 -12.74 -5.69
N SER A 81 -11.30 -11.77 -5.37
CA SER A 81 -12.08 -11.04 -6.36
C SER A 81 -11.21 -10.25 -7.33
N ILE A 82 -10.17 -9.57 -6.84
CA ILE A 82 -9.24 -8.83 -7.69
C ILE A 82 -8.52 -9.77 -8.67
N ILE A 83 -7.89 -10.84 -8.19
CA ILE A 83 -7.17 -11.76 -9.09
C ILE A 83 -8.11 -12.53 -10.03
N SER A 84 -9.38 -12.73 -9.65
CA SER A 84 -10.38 -13.33 -10.55
C SER A 84 -10.76 -12.40 -11.71
N VAL A 85 -10.63 -11.09 -11.55
CA VAL A 85 -10.97 -10.09 -12.60
C VAL A 85 -9.74 -9.68 -13.40
N PHE A 86 -8.61 -9.45 -12.73
CA PHE A 86 -7.37 -8.95 -13.34
C PHE A 86 -6.38 -10.07 -13.71
N GLY A 87 -6.60 -11.30 -13.23
CA GLY A 87 -5.72 -12.45 -13.42
C GLY A 87 -4.72 -12.67 -12.29
N ASN A 88 -4.06 -13.82 -12.32
CA ASN A 88 -3.15 -14.30 -11.27
C ASN A 88 -1.72 -13.79 -11.46
N HIS A 89 -1.52 -12.47 -11.37
CA HIS A 89 -0.20 -11.86 -11.43
C HIS A 89 0.10 -11.07 -10.15
N GLU A 90 1.38 -10.81 -9.87
CA GLU A 90 1.79 -10.32 -8.54
C GLU A 90 1.31 -8.90 -8.25
N VAL A 91 1.16 -8.05 -9.27
CA VAL A 91 0.56 -6.71 -9.11
C VAL A 91 -0.87 -6.82 -8.60
N ALA A 92 -1.70 -7.71 -9.16
CA ALA A 92 -3.08 -7.93 -8.72
C ALA A 92 -3.15 -8.43 -7.26
N LEU A 93 -2.24 -9.32 -6.86
CA LEU A 93 -2.15 -9.81 -5.48
C LEU A 93 -1.82 -8.69 -4.46
N ARG A 94 -1.05 -7.68 -4.88
CA ARG A 94 -0.63 -6.55 -4.03
C ARG A 94 -1.55 -5.33 -4.11
N LEU A 95 -2.44 -5.27 -5.09
CA LEU A 95 -3.26 -4.10 -5.39
C LEU A 95 -4.10 -3.66 -4.19
N PHE A 96 -4.73 -4.61 -3.49
CA PHE A 96 -5.54 -4.28 -2.31
C PHE A 96 -4.70 -3.68 -1.18
N SER A 97 -3.57 -4.32 -0.84
CA SER A 97 -2.62 -3.81 0.16
C SER A 97 -2.08 -2.42 -0.20
N PHE A 98 -1.85 -2.16 -1.48
CA PHE A 98 -1.43 -0.85 -1.97
C PHE A 98 -2.52 0.22 -1.75
N ILE A 99 -3.78 -0.08 -2.10
CA ILE A 99 -4.91 0.85 -1.91
C ILE A 99 -5.12 1.14 -0.42
N CYS A 100 -5.12 0.11 0.44
CA CYS A 100 -5.22 0.31 1.89
C CYS A 100 -4.08 1.19 2.43
N GLY A 101 -2.85 0.99 1.94
CA GLY A 101 -1.71 1.82 2.32
C GLY A 101 -1.78 3.28 1.84
N LEU A 102 -2.58 3.58 0.81
CA LEU A 102 -2.83 4.94 0.34
C LEU A 102 -3.90 5.67 1.16
N LEU A 103 -4.85 4.92 1.74
CA LEU A 103 -5.99 5.46 2.49
C LEU A 103 -5.72 5.67 3.99
N SER A 104 -4.64 5.08 4.53
CA SER A 104 -4.23 5.20 5.93
C SER A 104 -3.44 6.47 6.21
#